data_AF-A0A101WS87-F1
#
_entry.id   AF-A0A101WS87-F1
#
_cell.length_a   1.000
_cell.length_b   1.000
_cell.length_c   1.000
_cell.angle_alpha   90.00
_cell.angle_beta   90.00
_cell.angle_gamma   90.00
#
_symmetry.space_group_name_H-M   'P 1'
#
loop_
_entity.id
_entity.type
_entity.pdbx_description
1 polymer ?
#
loop_
_entity_poly.entity_id
_entity_poly.type
_entity_poly.pdbx_seq_one_letter_code
_entity_poly.pdbx_strand_id
1 'polypeptide(L)'
;MTDIIDQITTLVKEMSLSELQNTVLRLVEKDSHVRGALHQVWKEKERETLLRKSVKWTAADWVEAKIHFEPIIQDKLRECAECFEDLYESGYADYDEGRFDFTEGLDQLNQWFTELLEMAADGEWIDASVGLLLTLQRLGDWATTNGDEDLDGDDLVEECNPFWSKAKELSAVIWNSTAPDSNKSSFFLELIDWIVGLCMEENEWSIWKETLSTCLYSSEHYERLKEHVQLLEPSLFAYDYIVKPDRTDVVRWWIHSSLDSDQEEEAVRAETRLPAFDTETYACFAHYFERLDRTDEAVTRLQLILRHIQEQIQRKSSEPFGVIHSHHESEQQINRLFEWLITIYERTGCQTEAEAWRVQWFETLPALELFKRCLEAVPSEEKERQSKEWIADVRRQNIYQFTDLLIDMHLHIDDPDGAWSVFQEESPNTSDWITVSTRRLFEEIKQYDPIRLVPVLHQYAEKRITEQNRKSYQRAVEWLSELKSVYHLLNLTEEWISYLRKVRESHSRLPALQDEIVKAKL
;
A
#
# COMPACT_ATOMS: atom_id res chain seq x y z
N MET A 1 -35.04 -28.04 -37.11
CA MET A 1 -33.70 -27.76 -36.55
C MET A 1 -33.53 -28.42 -35.20
N THR A 2 -34.44 -28.23 -34.24
CA THR A 2 -34.43 -28.89 -32.91
C THR A 2 -34.28 -30.41 -32.97
N ASP A 3 -34.99 -31.08 -33.87
CA ASP A 3 -34.95 -32.55 -34.04
C ASP A 3 -33.61 -33.07 -34.63
N ILE A 4 -32.90 -32.23 -35.37
CA ILE A 4 -31.56 -32.53 -35.91
C ILE A 4 -30.52 -32.30 -34.82
N ILE A 5 -30.68 -31.25 -34.01
CA ILE A 5 -29.81 -30.93 -32.88
C ILE A 5 -29.89 -32.05 -31.84
N ASP A 6 -31.08 -32.55 -31.49
CA ASP A 6 -31.22 -33.67 -30.55
C ASP A 6 -30.60 -34.99 -31.06
N GLN A 7 -30.70 -35.26 -32.36
CA GLN A 7 -30.04 -36.43 -32.97
C GLN A 7 -28.51 -36.28 -32.99
N ILE A 8 -28.00 -35.08 -33.25
CA ILE A 8 -26.56 -34.78 -33.16
C ILE A 8 -26.10 -34.91 -31.71
N THR A 9 -26.81 -34.34 -30.73
CA THR A 9 -26.47 -34.43 -29.30
C THR A 9 -26.41 -35.89 -28.82
N THR A 10 -27.34 -36.74 -29.28
CA THR A 10 -27.35 -38.16 -28.94
C THR A 10 -26.16 -38.91 -29.55
N LEU A 11 -25.86 -38.67 -30.83
CA LEU A 11 -24.70 -39.25 -31.52
C LEU A 11 -23.37 -38.81 -30.87
N VAL A 12 -23.27 -37.53 -30.53
CA VAL A 12 -22.10 -36.92 -29.89
C VAL A 12 -21.91 -37.48 -28.47
N LYS A 13 -22.99 -37.80 -27.73
CA LYS A 13 -22.90 -38.50 -26.43
C LYS A 13 -22.31 -39.91 -26.52
N GLU A 14 -22.38 -40.58 -27.66
CA GLU A 14 -21.85 -41.95 -27.83
C GLU A 14 -20.39 -42.01 -28.36
N MET A 15 -19.84 -40.91 -28.89
CA MET A 15 -18.49 -40.88 -29.50
C MET A 15 -17.34 -40.94 -28.47
N SER A 16 -16.17 -41.48 -28.82
CA SER A 16 -14.98 -41.30 -27.96
C SER A 16 -14.51 -39.83 -27.95
N LEU A 17 -13.79 -39.39 -26.90
CA LEU A 17 -13.30 -38.00 -26.78
C LEU A 17 -12.49 -37.57 -28.03
N SER A 18 -11.64 -38.47 -28.54
CA SER A 18 -10.84 -38.27 -29.76
C SER A 18 -11.65 -38.20 -31.05
N GLU A 19 -12.78 -38.89 -31.14
CA GLU A 19 -13.70 -38.80 -32.28
C GLU A 19 -14.50 -37.50 -32.24
N LEU A 20 -14.88 -37.08 -31.03
CA LEU A 20 -15.56 -35.81 -30.78
C LEU A 20 -14.66 -34.65 -31.21
N GLN A 21 -13.41 -34.63 -30.73
CA GLN A 21 -12.42 -33.58 -31.02
C GLN A 21 -12.16 -33.45 -32.53
N ASN A 22 -11.98 -34.57 -33.24
CA ASN A 22 -11.84 -34.57 -34.70
C ASN A 22 -13.09 -34.07 -35.44
N THR A 23 -14.27 -34.27 -34.85
CA THR A 23 -15.55 -33.88 -35.45
C THR A 23 -15.82 -32.40 -35.22
N VAL A 24 -15.48 -31.88 -34.04
CA VAL A 24 -15.46 -30.44 -33.74
C VAL A 24 -14.52 -29.73 -34.71
N LEU A 25 -13.25 -30.16 -34.81
CA LEU A 25 -12.24 -29.57 -35.72
C LEU A 25 -12.71 -29.50 -37.18
N ARG A 26 -13.49 -30.48 -37.67
CA ARG A 26 -14.01 -30.49 -39.05
C ARG A 26 -15.26 -29.64 -39.27
N LEU A 27 -16.04 -29.39 -38.22
CA LEU A 27 -17.31 -28.65 -38.30
C LEU A 27 -17.16 -27.17 -37.93
N VAL A 28 -16.10 -26.82 -37.20
CA VAL A 28 -15.75 -25.45 -36.78
C VAL A 28 -15.67 -24.46 -37.95
N GLU A 29 -15.37 -24.93 -39.17
CA GLU A 29 -15.24 -24.06 -40.36
C GLU A 29 -16.58 -23.56 -40.94
N LYS A 30 -17.76 -24.06 -40.50
CA LYS A 30 -19.00 -23.88 -41.29
C LYS A 30 -20.20 -23.19 -40.62
N ASP A 31 -20.32 -23.15 -39.29
CA ASP A 31 -21.50 -22.55 -38.63
C ASP A 31 -21.24 -22.19 -37.14
N SER A 32 -21.58 -20.97 -36.72
CA SER A 32 -21.35 -20.45 -35.36
C SER A 32 -22.32 -21.02 -34.31
N HIS A 33 -23.57 -21.35 -34.67
CA HIS A 33 -24.53 -21.93 -33.74
C HIS A 33 -24.22 -23.41 -33.46
N VAL A 34 -23.77 -24.14 -34.48
CA VAL A 34 -23.31 -25.52 -34.34
C VAL A 34 -22.04 -25.59 -33.49
N ARG A 35 -21.16 -24.58 -33.60
CA ARG A 35 -19.96 -24.44 -32.77
C ARG A 35 -20.31 -24.36 -31.28
N GLY A 36 -21.24 -23.50 -30.88
CA GLY A 36 -21.64 -23.36 -29.47
C GLY A 36 -22.26 -24.64 -28.89
N ALA A 37 -23.14 -25.31 -29.63
CA ALA A 37 -23.76 -26.55 -29.18
C ALA A 37 -22.76 -27.71 -29.09
N LEU A 38 -21.84 -27.85 -30.04
CA LEU A 38 -20.79 -28.88 -29.99
C LEU A 38 -19.78 -28.62 -28.87
N HIS A 39 -19.42 -27.36 -28.63
CA HIS A 39 -18.57 -26.96 -27.51
C HIS A 39 -19.21 -27.38 -26.18
N GLN A 40 -20.51 -27.13 -26.00
CA GLN A 40 -21.24 -27.52 -24.79
C GLN A 40 -21.28 -29.04 -24.56
N VAL A 41 -21.48 -29.85 -25.62
CA VAL A 41 -21.49 -31.32 -25.47
C VAL A 41 -20.09 -31.88 -25.27
N TRP A 42 -19.07 -31.27 -25.88
CA TRP A 42 -17.67 -31.60 -25.59
C TRP A 42 -17.33 -31.30 -24.14
N LYS A 43 -17.70 -30.13 -23.63
CA LYS A 43 -17.54 -29.72 -22.21
C LYS A 43 -18.16 -30.69 -21.23
N GLU A 44 -19.41 -31.10 -21.45
CA GLU A 44 -20.09 -32.03 -20.55
C GLU A 44 -19.36 -33.39 -20.48
N LYS A 45 -18.79 -33.82 -21.61
CA LYS A 45 -18.03 -35.06 -21.72
C LYS A 45 -16.60 -34.94 -21.20
N GLU A 46 -15.97 -33.79 -21.40
CA GLU A 46 -14.66 -33.44 -20.86
C GLU A 46 -14.73 -33.40 -19.33
N ARG A 47 -15.73 -32.73 -18.75
CA ARG A 47 -16.01 -32.66 -17.32
C ARG A 47 -16.16 -34.05 -16.68
N GLU A 48 -16.91 -34.95 -17.32
CA GLU A 48 -17.05 -36.34 -16.87
C GLU A 48 -15.76 -37.17 -16.95
N THR A 49 -14.86 -36.83 -17.87
CA THR A 49 -13.61 -37.56 -18.13
C THR A 49 -12.44 -37.01 -17.29
N LEU A 50 -12.32 -35.68 -17.16
CA LEU A 50 -11.32 -34.92 -16.42
C LEU A 50 -11.38 -35.17 -14.90
N LEU A 51 -12.59 -35.29 -14.35
CA LEU A 51 -12.80 -35.59 -12.93
C LEU A 51 -12.41 -37.04 -12.56
N ARG A 52 -12.13 -37.92 -13.54
CA ARG A 52 -11.97 -39.37 -13.31
C ARG A 52 -10.67 -39.99 -13.83
N LYS A 53 -9.89 -39.33 -14.69
CA LYS A 53 -8.63 -39.88 -15.26
C LYS A 53 -7.54 -38.81 -15.37
N SER A 54 -6.26 -39.22 -15.40
CA SER A 54 -5.15 -38.31 -15.69
C SER A 54 -5.24 -37.84 -17.14
N VAL A 55 -5.64 -36.60 -17.34
CA VAL A 55 -5.72 -35.99 -18.67
C VAL A 55 -4.38 -35.31 -18.97
N LYS A 56 -3.88 -35.52 -20.18
CA LYS A 56 -2.80 -34.71 -20.74
C LYS A 56 -3.45 -33.66 -21.61
N TRP A 57 -3.30 -32.40 -21.24
CA TRP A 57 -3.62 -31.29 -22.12
C TRP A 57 -2.59 -31.20 -23.24
N THR A 58 -2.99 -30.68 -24.38
CA THR A 58 -2.14 -30.54 -25.55
C THR A 58 -2.13 -29.08 -26.01
N ALA A 59 -1.06 -28.67 -26.70
CA ALA A 59 -0.99 -27.34 -27.30
C ALA A 59 -2.19 -27.02 -28.23
N ALA A 60 -2.82 -28.04 -28.82
CA ALA A 60 -4.01 -27.87 -29.65
C ALA A 60 -5.23 -27.37 -28.86
N ASP A 61 -5.39 -27.84 -27.61
CA ASP A 61 -6.52 -27.47 -26.76
C ASP A 61 -6.45 -25.97 -26.39
N TRP A 62 -5.25 -25.47 -26.10
CA TRP A 62 -5.01 -24.04 -25.84
C TRP A 62 -5.26 -23.16 -27.07
N VAL A 63 -4.86 -23.62 -28.27
CA VAL A 63 -5.10 -22.90 -29.52
C VAL A 63 -6.59 -22.85 -29.85
N GLU A 64 -7.32 -23.94 -29.63
CA GLU A 64 -8.77 -23.99 -29.83
C GLU A 64 -9.50 -23.03 -28.89
N ALA A 65 -9.15 -23.03 -27.60
CA ALA A 65 -9.68 -22.07 -26.64
C ALA A 65 -9.37 -20.62 -27.03
N LYS A 66 -8.15 -20.32 -27.49
CA LYS A 66 -7.79 -18.96 -27.96
C LYS A 66 -8.69 -18.53 -29.10
N ILE A 67 -8.87 -19.38 -30.12
CA ILE A 67 -9.77 -19.12 -31.27
C ILE A 67 -11.22 -18.92 -30.81
N HIS A 68 -11.67 -19.63 -29.77
CA HIS A 68 -13.02 -19.51 -29.22
C HIS A 68 -13.25 -18.17 -28.52
N PHE A 69 -12.33 -17.78 -27.62
CA PHE A 69 -12.49 -16.58 -26.78
C PHE A 69 -12.13 -15.27 -27.49
N GLU A 70 -11.28 -15.30 -28.52
CA GLU A 70 -10.85 -14.11 -29.25
C GLU A 70 -12.00 -13.17 -29.65
N PRO A 71 -13.09 -13.64 -30.31
CA PRO A 71 -14.22 -12.78 -30.66
C PRO A 71 -15.08 -12.40 -29.43
N ILE A 72 -15.21 -13.30 -28.46
CA ILE A 72 -16.05 -13.08 -27.26
C ILE A 72 -15.48 -11.92 -26.44
N ILE A 73 -14.16 -11.87 -26.27
CA ILE A 73 -13.48 -10.82 -25.52
C ILE A 73 -13.65 -9.46 -26.20
N GLN A 74 -13.57 -9.40 -27.55
CA GLN A 74 -13.81 -8.16 -28.28
C GLN A 74 -15.24 -7.66 -28.09
N ASP A 75 -16.21 -8.56 -28.14
CA ASP A 75 -17.61 -8.22 -27.92
C ASP A 75 -17.83 -7.72 -26.48
N LYS A 76 -17.23 -8.39 -25.48
CA LYS A 76 -17.34 -8.00 -24.07
C LYS A 76 -16.71 -6.64 -23.77
N LEU A 77 -15.51 -6.38 -24.26
CA LEU A 77 -14.85 -5.08 -24.09
C LEU A 77 -15.61 -3.95 -24.81
N ARG A 78 -16.25 -4.26 -25.95
CA ARG A 78 -17.13 -3.31 -26.64
C ARG A 78 -18.39 -3.02 -25.82
N GLU A 79 -19.06 -4.04 -25.30
CA GLU A 79 -20.23 -3.89 -24.41
C GLU A 79 -19.89 -3.03 -23.18
N CYS A 80 -18.72 -3.23 -22.58
CA CYS A 80 -18.27 -2.43 -21.44
C CYS A 80 -18.09 -0.94 -21.81
N ALA A 81 -17.47 -0.66 -22.96
CA ALA A 81 -17.24 0.71 -23.42
C ALA A 81 -18.54 1.44 -23.80
N GLU A 82 -19.57 0.72 -24.26
CA GLU A 82 -20.88 1.30 -24.57
C GLU A 82 -21.63 1.81 -23.32
N CYS A 83 -21.20 1.38 -22.12
CA CYS A 83 -21.78 1.79 -20.84
C CYS A 83 -21.09 3.02 -20.22
N PHE A 84 -20.10 3.61 -20.89
CA PHE A 84 -19.47 4.82 -20.40
C PHE A 84 -20.39 6.01 -20.65
N GLU A 85 -20.89 6.60 -19.57
CA GLU A 85 -21.74 7.79 -19.63
C GLU A 85 -20.88 9.05 -19.49
N ASP A 86 -21.05 9.95 -20.46
CA ASP A 86 -20.46 11.27 -20.40
C ASP A 86 -21.35 12.17 -19.52
N LEU A 87 -20.96 12.34 -18.26
CA LEU A 87 -21.67 13.16 -17.28
C LEU A 87 -21.44 14.68 -17.52
N TYR A 88 -21.56 15.15 -18.77
CA TYR A 88 -21.72 16.58 -19.06
C TYR A 88 -23.18 17.00 -18.83
N GLU A 89 -23.66 16.93 -17.59
CA GLU A 89 -24.86 17.69 -17.24
C GLU A 89 -24.53 19.18 -17.27
N SER A 90 -24.99 19.82 -18.35
CA SER A 90 -25.05 21.26 -18.60
C SER A 90 -25.64 22.04 -17.41
N GLY A 91 -24.79 22.32 -16.42
CA GLY A 91 -25.11 23.06 -15.22
C GLY A 91 -23.95 23.98 -14.90
N TYR A 92 -24.05 25.24 -15.30
CA TYR A 92 -23.15 26.31 -14.90
C TYR A 92 -22.93 26.33 -13.37
N ALA A 93 -21.81 25.78 -12.90
CA ALA A 93 -21.20 26.10 -11.61
C ALA A 93 -19.74 25.65 -11.63
N ASP A 94 -18.85 26.59 -11.97
CA ASP A 94 -17.43 26.68 -11.63
C ASP A 94 -16.80 25.48 -10.86
N TYR A 95 -15.93 24.74 -11.56
CA TYR A 95 -14.85 23.86 -11.06
C TYR A 95 -15.17 22.45 -10.54
N ASP A 96 -16.17 21.74 -11.08
CA ASP A 96 -16.11 20.27 -11.07
C ASP A 96 -15.58 19.80 -12.43
N GLU A 97 -14.37 19.24 -12.42
CA GLU A 97 -13.75 18.54 -13.55
C GLU A 97 -14.70 17.41 -13.98
N GLY A 98 -15.08 17.39 -15.27
CA GLY A 98 -15.97 16.37 -15.80
C GLY A 98 -15.33 15.00 -15.62
N ARG A 99 -15.81 14.23 -14.66
CA ARG A 99 -15.32 12.88 -14.39
C ARG A 99 -16.21 11.90 -15.16
N PHE A 100 -15.60 11.18 -16.11
CA PHE A 100 -16.26 10.05 -16.76
C PHE A 100 -16.68 9.02 -15.70
N ASP A 101 -17.91 8.52 -15.79
CA ASP A 101 -18.38 7.44 -14.92
C ASP A 101 -18.14 6.09 -15.62
N PHE A 102 -17.12 5.38 -15.16
CA PHE A 102 -16.78 4.04 -15.65
C PHE A 102 -17.50 2.91 -14.90
N THR A 103 -18.30 3.24 -13.86
CA THR A 103 -18.78 2.26 -12.88
C THR A 103 -19.55 1.11 -13.53
N GLU A 104 -20.51 1.40 -14.41
CA GLU A 104 -21.32 0.36 -15.05
C GLU A 104 -20.48 -0.55 -15.97
N GLY A 105 -19.55 0.03 -16.75
CA GLY A 105 -18.66 -0.74 -17.62
C GLY A 105 -17.69 -1.62 -16.82
N LEU A 106 -17.12 -1.10 -15.73
CA LEU A 106 -16.22 -1.87 -14.84
C LEU A 106 -16.99 -2.98 -14.09
N ASP A 107 -18.25 -2.75 -13.72
CA ASP A 107 -19.10 -3.77 -13.11
C ASP A 107 -19.39 -4.92 -14.10
N GLN A 108 -19.65 -4.63 -15.37
CA GLN A 108 -19.82 -5.66 -16.41
C GLN A 108 -18.53 -6.46 -16.64
N LEU A 109 -17.39 -5.77 -16.67
CA LEU A 109 -16.10 -6.43 -16.80
C LEU A 109 -15.81 -7.33 -15.59
N ASN A 110 -16.13 -6.88 -14.38
CA ASN A 110 -16.00 -7.68 -13.17
C ASN A 110 -16.94 -8.90 -13.18
N GLN A 111 -18.16 -8.76 -13.68
CA GLN A 111 -19.07 -9.87 -13.89
C GLN A 111 -18.47 -10.89 -14.86
N TRP A 112 -17.90 -10.45 -15.98
CA TRP A 112 -17.23 -11.33 -16.95
C TRP A 112 -16.08 -12.12 -16.31
N PHE A 113 -15.21 -11.47 -15.54
CA PHE A 113 -14.16 -12.17 -14.80
C PHE A 113 -14.73 -13.17 -13.79
N THR A 114 -15.85 -12.85 -13.15
CA THR A 114 -16.53 -13.76 -12.21
C THR A 114 -17.05 -15.00 -12.92
N GLU A 115 -17.68 -14.85 -14.09
CA GLU A 115 -18.15 -15.96 -14.93
C GLU A 115 -16.99 -16.89 -15.33
N LEU A 116 -15.83 -16.34 -15.70
CA LEU A 116 -14.63 -17.11 -16.00
C LEU A 116 -14.09 -17.88 -14.78
N LEU A 117 -14.13 -17.28 -13.59
CA LEU A 117 -13.73 -17.96 -12.36
C LEU A 117 -14.70 -19.09 -11.98
N GLU A 118 -16.00 -18.91 -12.19
CA GLU A 118 -17.01 -19.97 -12.01
C GLU A 118 -16.78 -21.13 -12.98
N MET A 119 -16.44 -20.85 -14.24
CA MET A 119 -16.04 -21.86 -15.23
C MET A 119 -14.84 -22.68 -14.74
N ALA A 120 -13.82 -22.02 -14.18
CA ALA A 120 -12.65 -22.71 -13.61
C ALA A 120 -13.04 -23.62 -12.43
N ALA A 121 -13.93 -23.15 -11.55
CA ALA A 121 -14.45 -23.93 -10.42
C ALA A 121 -15.22 -25.17 -10.89
N ASP A 122 -15.87 -25.07 -12.04
CA ASP A 122 -16.62 -26.14 -12.68
C ASP A 122 -15.74 -27.18 -13.40
N GLY A 123 -14.43 -26.94 -13.50
CA GLY A 123 -13.44 -27.82 -14.10
C GLY A 123 -13.01 -27.41 -15.51
N GLU A 124 -13.51 -26.29 -16.04
CA GLU A 124 -13.20 -25.78 -17.39
C GLU A 124 -11.92 -24.93 -17.37
N TRP A 125 -10.81 -25.52 -16.90
CA TRP A 125 -9.60 -24.76 -16.58
C TRP A 125 -8.94 -24.08 -17.79
N ILE A 126 -8.83 -24.76 -18.93
CA ILE A 126 -8.22 -24.16 -20.14
C ILE A 126 -9.05 -22.98 -20.60
N ASP A 127 -10.36 -23.17 -20.80
CA ASP A 127 -11.25 -22.13 -21.28
C ASP A 127 -11.25 -20.91 -20.35
N ALA A 128 -11.36 -21.14 -19.04
CA ALA A 128 -11.30 -20.08 -18.05
C ALA A 128 -9.95 -19.34 -18.06
N SER A 129 -8.82 -20.06 -18.12
CA SER A 129 -7.50 -19.46 -18.19
C SER A 129 -7.28 -18.67 -19.46
N VAL A 130 -7.63 -19.23 -20.62
CA VAL A 130 -7.44 -18.54 -21.89
C VAL A 130 -8.35 -17.31 -21.97
N GLY A 131 -9.63 -17.45 -21.62
CA GLY A 131 -10.56 -16.32 -21.59
C GLY A 131 -10.09 -15.20 -20.67
N LEU A 132 -9.67 -15.53 -19.45
CA LEU A 132 -9.22 -14.55 -18.46
C LEU A 132 -7.92 -13.87 -18.88
N LEU A 133 -6.92 -14.64 -19.29
CA LEU A 133 -5.60 -14.11 -19.61
C LEU A 133 -5.64 -13.26 -20.89
N LEU A 134 -6.32 -13.70 -21.95
CA LEU A 134 -6.51 -12.88 -23.15
C LEU A 134 -7.34 -11.62 -22.86
N THR A 135 -8.28 -11.67 -21.92
CA THR A 135 -9.02 -10.47 -21.49
C THR A 135 -8.07 -9.48 -20.83
N LEU A 136 -7.26 -9.92 -19.86
CA LEU A 136 -6.28 -9.06 -19.17
C LEU A 136 -5.26 -8.45 -20.13
N GLN A 137 -4.75 -9.24 -21.06
CA GLN A 137 -3.82 -8.80 -22.10
C GLN A 137 -4.40 -7.63 -22.91
N ARG A 138 -5.66 -7.74 -23.32
CA ARG A 138 -6.34 -6.70 -24.12
C ARG A 138 -6.81 -5.52 -23.31
N LEU A 139 -6.95 -5.71 -22.00
CA LEU A 139 -7.49 -4.68 -21.12
C LEU A 139 -6.60 -3.44 -21.07
N GLY A 140 -5.27 -3.61 -21.12
CA GLY A 140 -4.32 -2.48 -21.14
C GLY A 140 -4.50 -1.59 -22.37
N ASP A 141 -4.47 -2.18 -23.56
CA ASP A 141 -4.68 -1.46 -24.83
C ASP A 141 -6.07 -0.83 -24.90
N TRP A 142 -7.08 -1.58 -24.44
CA TRP A 142 -8.46 -1.10 -24.41
C TRP A 142 -8.63 0.07 -23.45
N ALA A 143 -8.08 0.01 -22.24
CA ALA A 143 -8.17 1.08 -21.26
C ALA A 143 -7.45 2.34 -21.76
N THR A 144 -6.29 2.19 -22.38
CA THR A 144 -5.56 3.30 -23.00
C THR A 144 -6.35 3.93 -24.15
N THR A 145 -7.05 3.12 -24.94
CA THR A 145 -7.82 3.60 -26.11
C THR A 145 -9.14 4.27 -25.72
N ASN A 146 -9.76 3.87 -24.59
CA ASN A 146 -11.05 4.38 -24.15
C ASN A 146 -10.96 5.34 -22.95
N GLY A 147 -9.75 5.59 -22.43
CA GLY A 147 -9.49 6.64 -21.46
C GLY A 147 -9.63 8.03 -22.08
N ASP A 148 -9.97 9.01 -21.27
CA ASP A 148 -10.14 10.40 -21.73
C ASP A 148 -8.82 10.97 -22.26
N GLU A 149 -8.81 11.43 -23.53
CA GLU A 149 -7.66 12.06 -24.17
C GLU A 149 -7.23 13.36 -23.45
N ASP A 150 -8.16 14.03 -22.74
CA ASP A 150 -7.90 15.30 -22.05
C ASP A 150 -7.34 15.12 -20.63
N LEU A 151 -7.44 13.92 -20.04
CA LEU A 151 -6.96 13.58 -18.68
C LEU A 151 -5.80 12.56 -18.69
N ASP A 152 -4.95 12.60 -19.72
CA ASP A 152 -3.78 11.73 -19.90
C ASP A 152 -4.10 10.20 -19.95
N GLY A 153 -5.37 9.78 -20.06
CA GLY A 153 -5.77 8.37 -20.21
C GLY A 153 -5.48 7.44 -19.02
N ASP A 154 -4.80 7.93 -17.98
CA ASP A 154 -4.30 7.13 -16.86
C ASP A 154 -5.42 6.70 -15.89
N ASP A 155 -6.51 7.48 -15.76
CA ASP A 155 -7.60 7.18 -14.82
C ASP A 155 -8.24 5.80 -15.07
N LEU A 156 -8.58 5.47 -16.33
CA LEU A 156 -9.19 4.17 -16.65
C LEU A 156 -8.19 3.01 -16.49
N VAL A 157 -6.91 3.26 -16.76
CA VAL A 157 -5.84 2.28 -16.54
C VAL A 157 -5.71 1.97 -15.05
N GLU A 158 -5.73 3.00 -14.20
CA GLU A 158 -5.71 2.85 -12.74
C GLU A 158 -6.92 2.05 -12.22
N GLU A 159 -8.12 2.35 -12.72
CA GLU A 159 -9.36 1.65 -12.35
C GLU A 159 -9.38 0.19 -12.85
N CYS A 160 -8.60 -0.14 -13.90
CA CYS A 160 -8.46 -1.51 -14.39
C CYS A 160 -7.41 -2.35 -13.62
N ASN A 161 -6.49 -1.71 -12.88
CA ASN A 161 -5.44 -2.42 -12.14
C ASN A 161 -5.94 -3.56 -11.22
N PRO A 162 -7.07 -3.42 -10.50
CA PRO A 162 -7.60 -4.50 -9.66
C PRO A 162 -7.88 -5.80 -10.41
N PHE A 163 -8.17 -5.77 -11.72
CA PHE A 163 -8.48 -7.00 -12.48
C PHE A 163 -7.28 -7.92 -12.65
N TRP A 164 -6.04 -7.41 -12.62
CA TRP A 164 -4.85 -8.25 -12.67
C TRP A 164 -4.78 -9.26 -11.50
N SER A 165 -5.42 -8.94 -10.37
CA SER A 165 -5.56 -9.87 -9.25
C SER A 165 -6.43 -11.11 -9.57
N LYS A 166 -7.27 -11.05 -10.61
CA LYS A 166 -8.12 -12.18 -11.05
C LYS A 166 -7.31 -13.37 -11.57
N ALA A 167 -6.12 -13.14 -12.13
CA ALA A 167 -5.22 -14.23 -12.49
C ALA A 167 -4.78 -15.05 -11.25
N LYS A 168 -4.54 -14.37 -10.12
CA LYS A 168 -4.23 -15.03 -8.85
C LYS A 168 -5.43 -15.77 -8.27
N GLU A 169 -6.62 -15.18 -8.35
CA GLU A 169 -7.87 -15.85 -7.96
C GLU A 169 -8.08 -17.14 -8.78
N LEU A 170 -7.87 -17.07 -10.09
CA LEU A 170 -8.00 -18.22 -11.00
C LEU A 170 -7.07 -19.37 -10.61
N SER A 171 -5.77 -19.08 -10.43
CA SER A 171 -4.80 -20.08 -10.00
C SER A 171 -5.19 -20.71 -8.67
N ALA A 172 -5.70 -19.91 -7.72
CA ALA A 172 -6.21 -20.40 -6.44
C ALA A 172 -7.47 -21.29 -6.57
N VAL A 173 -8.42 -20.94 -7.45
CA VAL A 173 -9.61 -21.76 -7.74
C VAL A 173 -9.21 -23.12 -8.30
N ILE A 174 -8.30 -23.15 -9.29
CA ILE A 174 -7.82 -24.37 -9.91
C ILE A 174 -7.06 -25.23 -8.90
N TRP A 175 -6.19 -24.61 -8.10
CA TRP A 175 -5.41 -25.30 -7.07
C TRP A 175 -6.30 -25.94 -5.98
N ASN A 176 -7.35 -25.25 -5.56
CA ASN A 176 -8.27 -25.73 -4.52
C ASN A 176 -9.36 -26.67 -5.04
N SER A 177 -9.41 -26.94 -6.34
CA SER A 177 -10.38 -27.86 -6.94
C SER A 177 -10.22 -29.30 -6.43
N THR A 178 -11.26 -30.13 -6.61
CA THR A 178 -11.26 -31.54 -6.18
C THR A 178 -10.44 -32.46 -7.10
N ALA A 179 -9.79 -31.92 -8.13
CA ALA A 179 -9.01 -32.71 -9.08
C ALA A 179 -7.73 -33.27 -8.44
N PRO A 180 -7.17 -34.38 -8.98
CA PRO A 180 -5.90 -34.92 -8.51
C PRO A 180 -4.75 -33.92 -8.66
N ASP A 181 -3.82 -33.90 -7.70
CA ASP A 181 -2.66 -32.98 -7.73
C ASP A 181 -1.78 -33.17 -8.98
N SER A 182 -1.69 -34.39 -9.50
CA SER A 182 -1.00 -34.67 -10.77
C SER A 182 -1.61 -33.94 -11.96
N ASN A 183 -2.95 -33.79 -11.96
CA ASN A 183 -3.66 -33.07 -13.01
C ASN A 183 -3.39 -31.57 -12.83
N LYS A 184 -3.57 -31.03 -11.62
CA LYS A 184 -3.28 -29.61 -11.35
C LYS A 184 -1.86 -29.23 -11.75
N SER A 185 -0.86 -30.03 -11.36
CA SER A 185 0.54 -29.77 -11.71
C SER A 185 0.79 -29.84 -13.22
N SER A 186 0.28 -30.87 -13.90
CA SER A 186 0.42 -30.94 -15.36
C SER A 186 -0.29 -29.78 -16.07
N PHE A 187 -1.37 -29.25 -15.52
CA PHE A 187 -2.06 -28.08 -16.07
C PHE A 187 -1.19 -26.82 -15.93
N PHE A 188 -0.63 -26.56 -14.74
CA PHE A 188 0.20 -25.38 -14.52
C PHE A 188 1.50 -25.39 -15.34
N LEU A 189 2.10 -26.56 -15.59
CA LEU A 189 3.23 -26.67 -16.51
C LEU A 189 2.86 -26.22 -17.94
N GLU A 190 1.75 -26.72 -18.46
CA GLU A 190 1.26 -26.34 -19.80
C GLU A 190 0.82 -24.87 -19.85
N LEU A 191 0.26 -24.34 -18.76
CA LEU A 191 -0.10 -22.93 -18.64
C LEU A 191 1.14 -22.02 -18.68
N ILE A 192 2.20 -22.38 -17.96
CA ILE A 192 3.49 -21.67 -18.01
C ILE A 192 4.03 -21.67 -19.45
N ASP A 193 4.04 -22.82 -20.11
CA ASP A 193 4.47 -22.95 -21.52
C ASP A 193 3.67 -22.04 -22.45
N TRP A 194 2.35 -22.01 -22.27
CA TRP A 194 1.46 -21.21 -23.10
C TRP A 194 1.65 -19.71 -22.87
N ILE A 195 1.73 -19.25 -21.62
CA ILE A 195 1.97 -17.84 -21.29
C ILE A 195 3.32 -17.39 -21.87
N VAL A 196 4.37 -18.19 -21.72
CA VAL A 196 5.69 -17.89 -22.32
C VAL A 196 5.60 -17.81 -23.84
N GLY A 197 4.82 -18.69 -24.47
CA GLY A 197 4.55 -18.62 -25.90
C GLY A 197 3.94 -17.27 -26.30
N LEU A 198 2.95 -16.78 -25.56
CA LEU A 198 2.36 -15.45 -25.76
C LEU A 198 3.39 -14.34 -25.59
N CYS A 199 4.22 -14.41 -24.54
CA CYS A 199 5.30 -13.45 -24.28
C CYS A 199 6.28 -13.34 -25.46
N MET A 200 6.61 -14.46 -26.12
CA MET A 200 7.51 -14.47 -27.29
C MET A 200 6.87 -13.86 -28.53
N GLU A 201 5.56 -14.02 -28.71
CA GLU A 201 4.82 -13.45 -29.84
C GLU A 201 4.72 -11.93 -29.73
N GLU A 202 4.54 -11.40 -28.52
CA GLU A 202 4.21 -9.98 -28.28
C GLU A 202 5.37 -9.16 -27.71
N ASN A 203 6.45 -9.79 -27.29
CA ASN A 203 7.64 -9.13 -26.72
C ASN A 203 7.37 -8.33 -25.41
N GLU A 204 6.30 -8.69 -24.69
CA GLU A 204 5.84 -8.00 -23.47
C GLU A 204 5.70 -8.96 -22.28
N TRP A 205 6.78 -9.66 -21.95
CA TRP A 205 6.75 -10.68 -20.89
C TRP A 205 6.57 -10.10 -19.48
N SER A 206 6.93 -8.83 -19.26
CA SER A 206 6.86 -8.18 -17.95
C SER A 206 5.43 -8.08 -17.39
N ILE A 207 4.43 -7.99 -18.26
CA ILE A 207 3.02 -7.90 -17.87
C ILE A 207 2.55 -9.21 -17.21
N TRP A 208 3.16 -10.34 -17.59
CA TRP A 208 2.76 -11.67 -17.14
C TRP A 208 3.45 -12.15 -15.87
N LYS A 209 4.37 -11.36 -15.31
CA LYS A 209 5.20 -11.74 -14.15
C LYS A 209 4.37 -12.23 -12.97
N GLU A 210 3.38 -11.45 -12.54
CA GLU A 210 2.51 -11.81 -11.41
C GLU A 210 1.73 -13.10 -11.67
N THR A 211 1.15 -13.25 -12.87
CA THR A 211 0.46 -14.48 -13.29
C THR A 211 1.39 -15.69 -13.24
N LEU A 212 2.61 -15.57 -13.77
CA LEU A 212 3.59 -16.65 -13.78
C LEU A 212 3.99 -17.07 -12.36
N SER A 213 4.14 -16.12 -11.43
CA SER A 213 4.40 -16.45 -10.01
C SER A 213 3.27 -17.26 -9.39
N THR A 214 2.01 -16.98 -9.75
CA THR A 214 0.87 -17.74 -9.22
C THR A 214 0.83 -19.19 -9.70
N CYS A 215 1.61 -19.55 -10.73
CA CYS A 215 1.69 -20.92 -11.24
C CYS A 215 2.75 -21.78 -10.51
N LEU A 216 3.54 -21.20 -9.60
CA LEU A 216 4.68 -21.85 -8.97
C LEU A 216 4.31 -22.65 -7.71
N TYR A 217 3.71 -23.82 -7.90
CA TYR A 217 3.29 -24.69 -6.79
C TYR A 217 4.30 -25.79 -6.42
N SER A 218 5.34 -25.97 -7.23
CA SER A 218 6.32 -27.03 -7.06
C SER A 218 7.67 -26.60 -7.65
N SER A 219 8.75 -27.25 -7.20
CA SER A 219 10.08 -27.05 -7.77
C SER A 219 10.13 -27.36 -9.27
N GLU A 220 9.25 -28.23 -9.78
CA GLU A 220 9.16 -28.55 -11.21
C GLU A 220 8.60 -27.38 -12.01
N HIS A 221 7.55 -26.71 -11.52
CA HIS A 221 7.01 -25.50 -12.14
C HIS A 221 8.06 -24.38 -12.19
N TYR A 222 8.84 -24.23 -11.10
CA TYR A 222 9.90 -23.25 -11.03
C TYR A 222 11.01 -23.50 -12.04
N GLU A 223 11.54 -24.72 -12.12
CA GLU A 223 12.59 -25.04 -13.09
C GLU A 223 12.08 -24.86 -14.53
N ARG A 224 10.81 -25.22 -14.80
CA ARG A 224 10.19 -24.98 -16.10
C ARG A 224 10.11 -23.50 -16.44
N LEU A 225 9.67 -22.66 -15.50
CA LEU A 225 9.64 -21.22 -15.68
C LEU A 225 11.05 -20.65 -15.89
N LYS A 226 12.02 -21.13 -15.12
CA LYS A 226 13.42 -20.70 -15.21
C LYS A 226 14.02 -20.94 -16.59
N GLU A 227 13.81 -22.13 -17.17
CA GLU A 227 14.26 -22.43 -18.53
C GLU A 227 13.72 -21.41 -19.55
N HIS A 228 12.45 -21.01 -19.39
CA HIS A 228 11.81 -20.03 -20.26
C HIS A 228 12.29 -18.60 -20.03
N VAL A 229 12.41 -18.16 -18.77
CA VAL A 229 12.92 -16.82 -18.46
C VAL A 229 14.37 -16.69 -18.91
N GLN A 230 15.17 -17.76 -18.89
CA GLN A 230 16.52 -17.77 -19.47
C GLN A 230 16.53 -17.54 -20.98
N LEU A 231 15.49 -17.98 -21.70
CA LEU A 231 15.33 -17.74 -23.13
C LEU A 231 14.81 -16.33 -23.41
N LEU A 232 13.83 -15.86 -22.63
CA LEU A 232 13.21 -14.54 -22.79
C LEU A 232 14.15 -13.40 -22.37
N GLU A 233 14.85 -13.56 -21.25
CA GLU A 233 15.71 -12.55 -20.66
C GLU A 233 17.09 -13.14 -20.25
N PRO A 234 17.96 -13.49 -21.22
CA PRO A 234 19.28 -14.06 -20.92
C PRO A 234 20.14 -13.14 -20.04
N SER A 235 19.90 -11.82 -20.12
CA SER A 235 20.64 -10.82 -19.34
C SER A 235 20.45 -10.98 -17.84
N LEU A 236 19.28 -11.46 -17.41
CA LEU A 236 18.96 -11.72 -16.00
C LEU A 236 19.86 -12.81 -15.42
N PHE A 237 20.40 -13.72 -16.23
CA PHE A 237 21.23 -14.85 -15.79
C PHE A 237 22.72 -14.70 -16.11
N ALA A 238 23.13 -13.65 -16.83
CA ALA A 238 24.53 -13.40 -17.14
C ALA A 238 25.35 -13.09 -15.86
N TYR A 239 26.61 -13.54 -15.83
CA TYR A 239 27.48 -13.47 -14.64
C TYR A 239 28.00 -12.05 -14.36
N ASP A 240 28.24 -11.25 -15.41
CA ASP A 240 28.85 -9.91 -15.32
C ASP A 240 27.86 -8.76 -15.60
N TYR A 241 26.56 -9.03 -15.61
CA TYR A 241 25.55 -8.05 -15.98
C TYR A 241 24.94 -7.38 -14.76
N ILE A 242 25.26 -6.10 -14.56
CA ILE A 242 24.50 -5.23 -13.65
C ILE A 242 23.25 -4.78 -14.40
N VAL A 243 22.09 -5.05 -13.80
CA VAL A 243 20.81 -4.75 -14.41
C VAL A 243 20.60 -3.25 -14.45
N LYS A 244 20.11 -2.76 -15.58
CA LYS A 244 19.79 -1.34 -15.72
C LYS A 244 18.63 -0.96 -14.78
N PRO A 245 18.58 0.29 -14.29
CA PRO A 245 17.56 0.71 -13.32
C PRO A 245 16.11 0.44 -13.76
N ASP A 246 15.81 0.55 -15.06
CA ASP A 246 14.50 0.30 -15.69
C ASP A 246 14.07 -1.17 -15.71
N ARG A 247 14.94 -2.09 -15.27
CA ARG A 247 14.67 -3.54 -15.19
C ARG A 247 14.80 -4.10 -13.78
N THR A 248 14.91 -3.23 -12.77
CA THR A 248 15.05 -3.62 -11.36
C THR A 248 13.81 -4.38 -10.87
N ASP A 249 12.63 -3.99 -11.35
CA ASP A 249 11.33 -4.63 -11.08
C ASP A 249 11.30 -6.12 -11.48
N VAL A 250 11.94 -6.47 -12.60
CA VAL A 250 12.08 -7.85 -13.08
C VAL A 250 12.97 -8.67 -12.15
N VAL A 251 14.08 -8.09 -11.69
CA VAL A 251 14.99 -8.77 -10.76
C VAL A 251 14.32 -9.01 -9.42
N ARG A 252 13.61 -8.00 -8.89
CA ARG A 252 12.82 -8.13 -7.65
C ARG A 252 11.81 -9.26 -7.78
N TRP A 253 11.01 -9.26 -8.84
CA TRP A 253 10.04 -10.32 -9.12
C TRP A 253 10.69 -11.71 -9.15
N TRP A 254 11.85 -11.84 -9.81
CA TRP A 254 12.56 -13.11 -9.88
C TRP A 254 13.08 -13.57 -8.50
N ILE A 255 13.58 -12.64 -7.68
CA ILE A 255 13.99 -12.93 -6.30
C ILE A 255 12.81 -13.45 -5.49
N HIS A 256 11.66 -12.75 -5.53
CA HIS A 256 10.46 -13.17 -4.80
C HIS A 256 10.00 -14.57 -5.24
N SER A 257 9.89 -14.78 -6.55
CA SER A 257 9.48 -16.08 -7.12
C SER A 257 10.45 -17.22 -6.75
N SER A 258 11.76 -16.92 -6.68
CA SER A 258 12.78 -17.86 -6.22
C SER A 258 12.60 -18.22 -4.74
N LEU A 259 12.39 -17.23 -3.87
CA LEU A 259 12.20 -17.45 -2.44
C LEU A 259 10.89 -18.19 -2.13
N ASP A 260 9.80 -17.87 -2.84
CA ASP A 260 8.52 -18.57 -2.71
C ASP A 260 8.61 -20.04 -3.14
N SER A 261 9.53 -20.35 -4.06
CA SER A 261 9.81 -21.71 -4.55
C SER A 261 10.94 -22.43 -3.79
N ASP A 262 11.40 -21.88 -2.66
CA ASP A 262 12.51 -22.39 -1.85
C ASP A 262 13.88 -22.49 -2.58
N GLN A 263 14.13 -21.58 -3.54
CA GLN A 263 15.35 -21.51 -4.36
C GLN A 263 16.29 -20.39 -3.89
N GLU A 264 16.72 -20.46 -2.63
CA GLU A 264 17.55 -19.43 -1.97
C GLU A 264 18.82 -19.09 -2.76
N GLU A 265 19.55 -20.09 -3.29
CA GLU A 265 20.78 -19.85 -4.04
C GLU A 265 20.53 -19.03 -5.32
N GLU A 266 19.37 -19.19 -5.96
CA GLU A 266 19.01 -18.36 -7.12
C GLU A 266 18.65 -16.94 -6.67
N ALA A 267 17.85 -16.81 -5.62
CA ALA A 267 17.48 -15.51 -5.06
C ALA A 267 18.73 -14.69 -4.68
N VAL A 268 19.68 -15.30 -3.95
CA VAL A 268 20.94 -14.63 -3.56
C VAL A 268 21.77 -14.24 -4.78
N ARG A 269 21.83 -15.08 -5.82
CA ARG A 269 22.52 -14.71 -7.08
C ARG A 269 21.85 -13.53 -7.77
N ALA A 270 20.53 -13.51 -7.84
CA ALA A 270 19.78 -12.41 -8.44
C ALA A 270 19.92 -11.11 -7.63
N GLU A 271 19.96 -11.18 -6.30
CA GLU A 271 20.21 -10.04 -5.41
C GLU A 271 21.51 -9.30 -5.77
N THR A 272 22.59 -10.03 -6.07
CA THR A 272 23.89 -9.41 -6.42
C THR A 272 23.87 -8.56 -7.70
N ARG A 273 22.79 -8.68 -8.50
CA ARG A 273 22.62 -7.93 -9.75
C ARG A 273 21.88 -6.61 -9.56
N LEU A 274 21.30 -6.37 -8.38
CA LEU A 274 20.64 -5.11 -8.06
C LEU A 274 21.68 -3.98 -7.99
N PRO A 275 21.43 -2.81 -8.62
CA PRO A 275 22.41 -1.72 -8.69
C PRO A 275 22.57 -0.96 -7.36
N ALA A 276 21.63 -1.11 -6.44
CA ALA A 276 21.59 -0.42 -5.16
C ALA A 276 20.95 -1.29 -4.07
N PHE A 277 21.10 -0.86 -2.81
CA PHE A 277 20.40 -1.47 -1.68
C PHE A 277 18.89 -1.31 -1.89
N ASP A 278 18.17 -2.41 -1.77
CA ASP A 278 16.73 -2.48 -2.01
C ASP A 278 16.02 -3.04 -0.79
N THR A 279 15.32 -2.16 -0.06
CA THR A 279 14.70 -2.57 1.22
C THR A 279 13.64 -3.66 1.04
N GLU A 280 12.84 -3.58 -0.02
CA GLU A 280 11.78 -4.54 -0.32
C GLU A 280 12.35 -5.95 -0.55
N THR A 281 13.40 -6.07 -1.36
CA THR A 281 14.11 -7.33 -1.56
C THR A 281 14.64 -7.90 -0.25
N TYR A 282 15.28 -7.07 0.59
CA TYR A 282 15.82 -7.52 1.86
C TYR A 282 14.72 -7.95 2.85
N ALA A 283 13.57 -7.28 2.83
CA ALA A 283 12.42 -7.65 3.64
C ALA A 283 11.86 -9.01 3.20
N CYS A 284 11.89 -9.32 1.91
CA CYS A 284 11.49 -10.63 1.39
C CYS A 284 12.44 -11.74 1.84
N PHE A 285 13.75 -11.50 1.84
CA PHE A 285 14.70 -12.44 2.48
C PHE A 285 14.43 -12.62 3.97
N ALA A 286 14.13 -11.55 4.70
CA ALA A 286 13.80 -11.66 6.12
C ALA A 286 12.54 -12.50 6.37
N HIS A 287 11.48 -12.31 5.58
CA HIS A 287 10.27 -13.13 5.64
C HIS A 287 10.53 -14.59 5.29
N TYR A 288 11.36 -14.82 4.26
CA TYR A 288 11.78 -16.16 3.86
C TYR A 288 12.52 -16.89 5.00
N PHE A 289 13.50 -16.24 5.63
CA PHE A 289 14.25 -16.84 6.72
C PHE A 289 13.39 -17.06 7.97
N GLU A 290 12.46 -16.15 8.29
CA GLU A 290 11.50 -16.36 9.39
C GLU A 290 10.59 -17.57 9.11
N ARG A 291 10.10 -17.75 7.87
CA ARG A 291 9.29 -18.92 7.47
C ARG A 291 10.06 -20.23 7.68
N LEU A 292 11.38 -20.22 7.52
CA LEU A 292 12.26 -21.37 7.72
C LEU A 292 12.79 -21.51 9.16
N ASP A 293 12.33 -20.68 10.10
CA ASP A 293 12.82 -20.65 11.50
C ASP A 293 14.33 -20.33 11.61
N ARG A 294 14.90 -19.64 10.61
CA ARG A 294 16.30 -19.17 10.58
C ARG A 294 16.38 -17.74 11.12
N THR A 295 16.12 -17.59 12.41
CA THR A 295 15.97 -16.28 13.08
C THR A 295 17.18 -15.38 12.94
N ASP A 296 18.40 -15.91 13.03
CA ASP A 296 19.64 -15.11 12.98
C ASP A 296 19.83 -14.40 11.63
N GLU A 297 19.39 -15.05 10.56
CA GLU A 297 19.52 -14.54 9.20
C GLU A 297 18.43 -13.52 8.89
N ALA A 298 17.19 -13.78 9.35
CA ALA A 298 16.10 -12.80 9.31
C ALA A 298 16.49 -11.52 10.06
N VAL A 299 17.02 -11.65 11.27
CA VAL A 299 17.56 -10.54 12.07
C VAL A 299 18.64 -9.80 11.29
N THR A 300 19.62 -10.51 10.72
CA THR A 300 20.71 -9.90 9.96
C THR A 300 20.18 -9.05 8.80
N ARG A 301 19.19 -9.55 8.05
CA ARG A 301 18.57 -8.80 6.94
C ARG A 301 17.84 -7.55 7.42
N LEU A 302 17.05 -7.64 8.50
CA LEU A 302 16.36 -6.49 9.08
C LEU A 302 17.31 -5.42 9.63
N GLN A 303 18.40 -5.84 10.26
CA GLN A 303 19.42 -4.91 10.75
C GLN A 303 20.10 -4.15 9.60
N LEU A 304 20.36 -4.81 8.47
CA LEU A 304 20.92 -4.17 7.29
C LEU A 304 19.97 -3.11 6.72
N ILE A 305 18.67 -3.42 6.67
CA ILE A 305 17.62 -2.47 6.29
C ILE A 305 17.61 -1.26 7.21
N LEU A 306 17.48 -1.47 8.52
CA LEU A 306 17.38 -0.38 9.49
C LEU A 306 18.63 0.48 9.49
N ARG A 307 19.82 -0.12 9.39
CA ARG A 307 21.08 0.64 9.26
C ARG A 307 21.10 1.49 8.00
N HIS A 308 20.65 0.96 6.86
CA HIS A 308 20.55 1.73 5.62
C HIS A 308 19.63 2.93 5.80
N ILE A 309 18.44 2.73 6.37
CA ILE A 309 17.47 3.80 6.64
C ILE A 309 18.08 4.87 7.57
N GLN A 310 18.73 4.45 8.66
CA GLN A 310 19.42 5.35 9.59
C GLN A 310 20.50 6.19 8.89
N GLU A 311 21.32 5.58 8.04
CA GLU A 311 22.33 6.31 7.25
C GLU A 311 21.69 7.34 6.31
N GLN A 312 20.56 7.02 5.68
CA GLN A 312 19.85 7.96 4.82
C GLN A 312 19.27 9.14 5.62
N ILE A 313 18.65 8.88 6.76
CA ILE A 313 18.13 9.92 7.66
C ILE A 313 19.26 10.83 8.14
N GLN A 314 20.39 10.25 8.56
CA GLN A 314 21.55 11.01 9.01
C GLN A 314 22.14 11.87 7.90
N ARG A 315 22.36 11.33 6.69
CA ARG A 315 22.83 12.12 5.54
C ARG A 315 21.93 13.31 5.26
N LYS A 316 20.62 13.13 5.30
CA LYS A 316 19.65 14.21 5.05
C LYS A 316 19.62 15.27 6.14
N SER A 317 19.77 14.88 7.40
CA SER A 317 19.86 15.84 8.53
C SER A 317 21.04 16.80 8.41
N SER A 318 22.07 16.44 7.63
CA SER A 318 23.25 17.27 7.37
C SER A 318 23.12 18.23 6.18
N GLU A 319 22.07 18.11 5.36
CA GLU A 319 21.86 18.96 4.19
C GLU A 319 20.98 20.18 4.53
N PRO A 320 21.41 21.44 4.22
CA PRO A 320 20.77 22.62 4.79
C PRO A 320 19.35 22.94 4.29
N PHE A 321 18.93 22.44 3.11
CA PHE A 321 17.64 22.77 2.50
C PHE A 321 17.27 21.71 1.45
N GLY A 322 16.40 20.76 1.79
CA GLY A 322 15.88 19.77 0.84
C GLY A 322 14.44 19.37 1.17
N VAL A 323 13.49 19.90 0.39
CA VAL A 323 12.09 19.46 0.37
C VAL A 323 12.07 17.99 -0.08
N ILE A 324 11.52 17.13 0.77
CA ILE A 324 11.57 15.67 0.65
C ILE A 324 10.41 15.19 -0.21
N HIS A 325 10.57 15.06 -1.53
CA HIS A 325 9.63 14.32 -2.37
C HIS A 325 10.40 13.35 -3.26
N SER A 326 10.41 12.08 -2.86
CA SER A 326 10.47 10.84 -3.67
C SER A 326 11.33 9.76 -3.00
N HIS A 327 10.70 8.59 -2.77
CA HIS A 327 11.33 7.30 -2.44
C HIS A 327 11.81 7.04 -1.02
N HIS A 328 11.34 7.75 0.01
CA HIS A 328 11.52 7.26 1.38
C HIS A 328 10.39 6.33 1.77
N GLU A 329 10.73 5.22 2.40
CA GLU A 329 9.77 4.43 3.15
C GLU A 329 8.99 5.36 4.07
N SER A 330 7.66 5.23 4.04
CA SER A 330 6.81 5.95 4.96
C SER A 330 7.25 5.69 6.40
N GLU A 331 7.09 6.66 7.29
CA GLU A 331 7.34 6.48 8.73
C GLU A 331 6.65 5.22 9.28
N GLN A 332 5.46 4.90 8.74
CA GLN A 332 4.73 3.68 9.04
C GLN A 332 5.48 2.39 8.66
N GLN A 333 6.14 2.34 7.51
CA GLN A 333 6.95 1.19 7.09
C GLN A 333 8.17 1.01 8.00
N ILE A 334 8.86 2.10 8.34
CA ILE A 334 10.01 2.06 9.26
C ILE A 334 9.59 1.55 10.65
N ASN A 335 8.46 2.05 11.16
CA ASN A 335 7.88 1.57 12.43
C ASN A 335 7.61 0.07 12.39
N ARG A 336 7.02 -0.46 11.30
CA ARG A 336 6.77 -1.91 11.15
C ARG A 336 8.07 -2.72 11.14
N LEU A 337 9.15 -2.22 10.54
CA LEU A 337 10.44 -2.92 10.52
C LEU A 337 11.08 -3.02 11.90
N PHE A 338 11.03 -1.94 12.70
CA PHE A 338 11.48 -1.99 14.10
C PHE A 338 10.62 -2.95 14.93
N GLU A 339 9.28 -2.85 14.82
CA GLU A 339 8.36 -3.75 15.50
C GLU A 339 8.64 -5.21 15.15
N TRP A 340 8.88 -5.51 13.87
CA TRP A 340 9.19 -6.85 13.41
C TRP A 340 10.49 -7.37 14.03
N LEU A 341 11.58 -6.61 13.96
CA LEU A 341 12.87 -7.01 14.54
C LEU A 341 12.78 -7.23 16.07
N ILE A 342 12.13 -6.31 16.79
CA ILE A 342 11.93 -6.40 18.24
C ILE A 342 11.10 -7.65 18.58
N THR A 343 10.05 -7.92 17.82
CA THR A 343 9.19 -9.09 18.01
C THR A 343 9.98 -10.39 17.84
N ILE A 344 10.92 -10.46 16.88
CA ILE A 344 11.78 -11.64 16.72
C ILE A 344 12.64 -11.84 17.98
N TYR A 345 13.29 -10.79 18.49
CA TYR A 345 14.11 -10.89 19.70
C TYR A 345 13.31 -11.25 20.95
N GLU A 346 12.11 -10.72 21.12
CA GLU A 346 11.22 -11.09 22.23
C GLU A 346 10.85 -12.57 22.18
N ARG A 347 10.52 -13.10 20.98
CA ARG A 347 10.17 -14.52 20.79
C ARG A 347 11.36 -15.45 21.05
N THR A 348 12.58 -15.03 20.73
CA THR A 348 13.79 -15.83 20.97
C THR A 348 14.35 -15.70 22.40
N GLY A 349 13.75 -14.86 23.24
CA GLY A 349 14.17 -14.63 24.64
C GLY A 349 15.35 -13.67 24.79
N CYS A 350 15.73 -12.97 23.73
CA CYS A 350 16.80 -11.97 23.66
C CYS A 350 16.28 -10.58 24.09
N GLN A 351 15.83 -10.48 25.35
CA GLN A 351 15.22 -9.25 25.86
C GLN A 351 16.16 -8.04 25.83
N THR A 352 17.45 -8.24 26.10
CA THR A 352 18.45 -7.17 26.10
C THR A 352 18.60 -6.55 24.70
N GLU A 353 18.62 -7.38 23.67
CA GLU A 353 18.70 -6.97 22.27
C GLU A 353 17.42 -6.26 21.83
N ALA A 354 16.25 -6.78 22.24
CA ALA A 354 14.96 -6.13 22.00
C ALA A 354 14.93 -4.71 22.60
N GLU A 355 15.42 -4.55 23.83
CA GLU A 355 15.52 -3.24 24.51
C GLU A 355 16.50 -2.30 23.81
N ALA A 356 17.67 -2.80 23.39
CA ALA A 356 18.63 -2.00 22.63
C ALA A 356 18.02 -1.50 21.30
N TRP A 357 17.28 -2.34 20.59
CA TRP A 357 16.61 -1.94 19.36
C TRP A 357 15.43 -1.00 19.57
N ARG A 358 14.73 -1.06 20.71
CA ARG A 358 13.72 -0.03 21.09
C ARG A 358 14.36 1.34 21.29
N VAL A 359 15.53 1.39 21.92
CA VAL A 359 16.29 2.65 22.05
C VAL A 359 16.73 3.16 20.68
N GLN A 360 17.26 2.29 19.82
CA GLN A 360 17.60 2.66 18.44
C GLN A 360 16.40 3.15 17.63
N TRP A 361 15.21 2.56 17.84
CA TRP A 361 13.97 3.02 17.22
C TRP A 361 13.65 4.45 17.66
N PHE A 362 13.67 4.72 18.96
CA PHE A 362 13.47 6.07 19.49
C PHE A 362 14.51 7.07 18.97
N GLU A 363 15.79 6.70 18.89
CA GLU A 363 16.85 7.57 18.37
C GLU A 363 16.68 7.90 16.88
N THR A 364 16.07 6.98 16.11
CA THR A 364 15.86 7.12 14.67
C THR A 364 14.58 7.91 14.35
N LEU A 365 13.50 7.60 15.06
CA LEU A 365 12.17 8.22 14.92
C LEU A 365 11.62 8.56 16.31
N PRO A 366 12.00 9.73 16.87
CA PRO A 366 11.58 10.11 18.20
C PRO A 366 10.05 10.23 18.31
N ALA A 367 9.48 9.50 19.26
CA ALA A 367 8.06 9.57 19.59
C ALA A 367 7.85 9.46 21.11
N LEU A 368 6.84 10.16 21.63
CA LEU A 368 6.58 10.22 23.08
C LEU A 368 6.33 8.84 23.69
N GLU A 369 5.55 8.00 23.01
CA GLU A 369 5.25 6.66 23.51
C GLU A 369 6.48 5.74 23.51
N LEU A 370 7.38 5.90 22.54
CA LEU A 370 8.66 5.18 22.51
C LEU A 370 9.58 5.68 23.64
N PHE A 371 9.64 6.99 23.87
CA PHE A 371 10.40 7.56 24.99
C PHE A 371 9.96 6.98 26.34
N LYS A 372 8.65 6.97 26.61
CA LYS A 372 8.07 6.38 27.83
C LYS A 372 8.47 4.93 28.01
N ARG A 373 8.26 4.11 26.96
CA ARG A 373 8.59 2.69 26.98
C ARG A 373 10.08 2.43 27.19
N CYS A 374 10.95 3.20 26.54
CA CYS A 374 12.39 3.07 26.74
C CYS A 374 12.79 3.46 28.17
N LEU A 375 12.21 4.53 28.72
CA LEU A 375 12.50 5.00 30.07
C LEU A 375 11.99 4.05 31.17
N GLU A 376 10.92 3.30 30.91
CA GLU A 376 10.43 2.26 31.83
C GLU A 376 11.46 1.14 32.04
N ALA A 377 12.19 0.76 30.99
CA ALA A 377 13.23 -0.27 31.03
C ALA A 377 14.53 0.19 31.70
N VAL A 378 14.78 1.50 31.78
CA VAL A 378 15.97 2.06 32.43
C VAL A 378 15.89 1.86 33.96
N PRO A 379 16.96 1.44 34.65
CA PRO A 379 16.99 1.35 36.11
C PRO A 379 16.71 2.71 36.77
N SER A 380 15.94 2.73 37.85
CA SER A 380 15.47 3.97 38.51
C SER A 380 16.58 4.96 38.88
N GLU A 381 17.78 4.48 39.22
CA GLU A 381 18.95 5.30 39.56
C GLU A 381 19.51 6.08 38.35
N GLU A 382 19.21 5.62 37.14
CA GLU A 382 19.76 6.13 35.88
C GLU A 382 18.70 6.89 35.04
N LYS A 383 17.41 6.74 35.37
CA LYS A 383 16.29 7.35 34.61
C LYS A 383 16.46 8.86 34.41
N GLU A 384 16.87 9.59 35.45
CA GLU A 384 17.00 11.04 35.36
C GLU A 384 18.13 11.46 34.41
N ARG A 385 19.29 10.80 34.46
CA ARG A 385 20.42 11.12 33.58
C ARG A 385 20.11 10.71 32.14
N GLN A 386 19.59 9.51 31.93
CA GLN A 386 19.26 9.00 30.59
C GLN A 386 18.16 9.81 29.89
N SER A 387 17.10 10.18 30.61
CA SER A 387 16.02 11.01 30.03
C SER A 387 16.52 12.37 29.56
N LYS A 388 17.36 13.04 30.36
CA LYS A 388 17.99 14.32 29.98
C LYS A 388 18.90 14.20 28.77
N GLU A 389 19.66 13.10 28.68
CA GLU A 389 20.52 12.80 27.53
C GLU A 389 19.68 12.63 26.25
N TRP A 390 18.63 11.81 26.29
CA TRP A 390 17.72 11.63 25.16
C TRP A 390 16.99 12.90 24.74
N ILE A 391 16.52 13.72 25.67
CA ILE A 391 15.92 15.02 25.35
C ILE A 391 16.92 15.93 24.64
N ALA A 392 18.18 15.98 25.12
CA ALA A 392 19.23 16.76 24.49
C ALA A 392 19.54 16.23 23.08
N ASP A 393 19.50 14.93 22.87
CA ASP A 393 19.75 14.29 21.57
C ASP A 393 18.65 14.64 20.57
N VAL A 394 17.37 14.47 20.95
CA VAL A 394 16.23 14.87 20.10
C VAL A 394 16.31 16.36 19.74
N ARG A 395 16.67 17.21 20.71
CA ARG A 395 16.85 18.65 20.48
C ARG A 395 18.00 18.94 19.50
N ARG A 396 19.09 18.16 19.53
CA ARG A 396 20.23 18.32 18.60
C ARG A 396 19.93 17.88 17.18
N GLN A 397 19.05 16.90 16.98
CA GLN A 397 18.76 16.37 15.66
C GLN A 397 18.19 17.46 14.73
N ASN A 398 17.38 18.41 15.24
CA ASN A 398 16.77 19.49 14.44
C ASN A 398 16.03 18.99 13.18
N ILE A 399 15.62 17.72 13.18
CA ILE A 399 14.89 17.04 12.12
C ILE A 399 13.41 17.31 12.41
N TYR A 400 12.80 18.30 11.76
CA TYR A 400 11.45 18.79 12.09
C TYR A 400 11.36 19.50 13.45
N GLN A 401 10.46 20.46 13.57
CA GLN A 401 10.23 21.23 14.81
C GLN A 401 9.60 20.31 15.88
N PHE A 402 10.42 19.48 16.54
CA PHE A 402 10.01 18.58 17.64
C PHE A 402 9.61 19.31 18.92
N THR A 403 9.23 20.59 18.86
CA THR A 403 8.88 21.42 20.01
C THR A 403 7.81 20.76 20.87
N ASP A 404 6.75 20.25 20.25
CA ASP A 404 5.66 19.56 20.95
C ASP A 404 6.13 18.27 21.65
N LEU A 405 6.94 17.47 20.96
CA LEU A 405 7.50 16.24 21.50
C LEU A 405 8.43 16.54 22.68
N LEU A 406 9.33 17.52 22.54
CA LEU A 406 10.25 17.92 23.60
C LEU A 406 9.52 18.46 24.83
N ILE A 407 8.45 19.25 24.64
CA ILE A 407 7.56 19.68 25.73
C ILE A 407 6.96 18.45 26.43
N ASP A 408 6.35 17.55 25.67
CA ASP A 408 5.70 16.36 26.26
C ASP A 408 6.70 15.43 26.97
N MET A 409 7.94 15.32 26.47
CA MET A 409 9.01 14.54 27.11
C MET A 409 9.42 15.16 28.45
N HIS A 410 9.62 16.48 28.52
CA HIS A 410 9.93 17.18 29.77
C HIS A 410 8.78 17.07 30.78
N LEU A 411 7.54 17.23 30.32
CA LEU A 411 6.36 17.04 31.18
C LEU A 411 6.27 15.61 31.71
N HIS A 412 6.65 14.59 30.92
CA HIS A 412 6.64 13.21 31.37
C HIS A 412 7.64 12.92 32.51
N ILE A 413 8.77 13.64 32.55
CA ILE A 413 9.78 13.51 33.61
C ILE A 413 9.59 14.49 34.76
N ASP A 414 8.39 15.08 34.89
CA ASP A 414 8.04 16.08 35.90
C ASP A 414 8.97 17.30 35.91
N ASP A 415 9.44 17.74 34.72
CA ASP A 415 10.30 18.91 34.53
C ASP A 415 9.57 20.05 33.79
N PRO A 416 8.62 20.75 34.45
CA PRO A 416 7.90 21.85 33.83
C PRO A 416 8.80 23.04 33.47
N ASP A 417 9.92 23.21 34.20
CA ASP A 417 10.91 24.25 33.92
C ASP A 417 11.64 24.01 32.59
N GLY A 418 12.05 22.77 32.32
CA GLY A 418 12.64 22.38 31.04
C GLY A 418 11.66 22.51 29.87
N ALA A 419 10.41 22.04 30.05
CA ALA A 419 9.35 22.19 29.04
C ALA A 419 9.09 23.67 28.71
N TRP A 420 9.06 24.53 29.74
CA TRP A 420 8.89 25.98 29.56
C TRP A 420 10.06 26.62 28.80
N SER A 421 11.30 26.18 29.05
CA SER A 421 12.47 26.66 28.31
C SER A 421 12.36 26.35 26.81
N VAL A 422 11.97 25.12 26.45
CA VAL A 422 11.75 24.72 25.06
C VAL A 422 10.69 25.60 24.40
N PHE A 423 9.56 25.80 25.09
CA PHE A 423 8.48 26.67 24.61
C PHE A 423 8.96 28.12 24.37
N GLN A 424 9.78 28.69 25.27
CA GLN A 424 10.24 30.08 25.14
C GLN A 424 11.21 30.30 23.98
N GLU A 425 12.11 29.34 23.73
CA GLU A 425 13.12 29.45 22.68
C GLU A 425 12.50 29.34 21.28
N GLU A 426 11.57 28.41 21.10
CA GLU A 426 10.94 28.09 19.82
C GLU A 426 9.67 28.91 19.53
N SER A 427 9.24 29.77 20.45
CA SER A 427 8.08 30.65 20.27
C SER A 427 8.47 32.12 19.99
N PRO A 428 9.26 32.47 18.96
CA PRO A 428 9.53 33.87 18.67
C PRO A 428 8.33 34.58 18.02
N ASN A 429 7.34 33.88 17.46
CA ASN A 429 6.15 34.51 16.85
C ASN A 429 4.91 33.60 16.87
N THR A 430 4.21 33.54 18.01
CA THR A 430 2.75 33.33 18.12
C THR A 430 2.11 32.67 16.90
N SER A 431 2.30 31.37 16.72
CA SER A 431 1.54 30.64 15.72
C SER A 431 0.04 30.77 16.04
N ASP A 432 -0.80 30.70 15.01
CA ASP A 432 -2.24 30.89 15.16
C ASP A 432 -2.94 29.75 15.94
N TRP A 433 -2.20 28.72 16.29
CA TRP A 433 -2.68 27.53 16.97
C TRP A 433 -1.72 27.22 18.12
N ILE A 434 -2.30 27.09 19.32
CA ILE A 434 -1.61 26.45 20.45
C ILE A 434 -1.77 24.95 20.26
N THR A 435 -0.68 24.23 20.39
CA THR A 435 -0.62 22.78 20.26
C THR A 435 -1.22 22.11 21.50
N VAL A 436 -1.59 20.84 21.40
CA VAL A 436 -2.12 20.10 22.56
C VAL A 436 -1.05 20.03 23.68
N SER A 437 0.21 19.84 23.32
CA SER A 437 1.36 19.79 24.24
C SER A 437 1.58 21.13 24.94
N THR A 438 1.49 22.24 24.21
CA THR A 438 1.60 23.58 24.81
C THR A 438 0.44 23.87 25.78
N ARG A 439 -0.78 23.41 25.47
CA ARG A 439 -1.91 23.57 26.39
C ARG A 439 -1.69 22.79 27.69
N ARG A 440 -1.21 21.56 27.62
CA ARG A 440 -0.84 20.76 28.80
C ARG A 440 0.25 21.46 29.62
N LEU A 441 1.27 21.99 28.96
CA LEU A 441 2.31 22.80 29.62
C LEU A 441 1.71 23.98 30.39
N PHE A 442 0.75 24.70 29.81
CA PHE A 442 0.11 25.82 30.51
C PHE A 442 -0.68 25.37 31.73
N GLU A 443 -1.39 24.24 31.64
CA GLU A 443 -2.11 23.66 32.78
C GLU A 443 -1.15 23.26 33.92
N GLU A 444 0.01 22.70 33.61
CA GLU A 444 1.06 22.35 34.58
C GLU A 444 1.69 23.60 35.21
N ILE A 445 2.12 24.57 34.38
CA ILE A 445 2.71 25.83 34.88
C ILE A 445 1.71 26.62 35.70
N LYS A 446 0.42 26.57 35.38
CA LYS A 446 -0.63 27.24 36.18
C LYS A 446 -0.71 26.71 37.60
N GLN A 447 -0.39 25.43 37.81
CA GLN A 447 -0.36 24.82 39.15
C GLN A 447 0.98 25.06 39.85
N TYR A 448 2.08 24.98 39.10
CA TYR A 448 3.45 25.08 39.62
C TYR A 448 3.92 26.53 39.85
N ASP A 449 3.80 27.40 38.85
CA ASP A 449 4.22 28.80 38.89
C ASP A 449 3.33 29.70 37.99
N PRO A 450 2.08 29.99 38.41
CA PRO A 450 1.10 30.70 37.59
C PRO A 450 1.54 32.10 37.12
N ILE A 451 2.49 32.75 37.80
CA ILE A 451 2.95 34.09 37.41
C ILE A 451 3.65 34.10 36.05
N ARG A 452 4.24 32.98 35.61
CA ARG A 452 4.92 32.86 34.31
C ARG A 452 3.97 32.93 33.13
N LEU A 453 2.71 32.55 33.32
CA LEU A 453 1.70 32.57 32.25
C LEU A 453 1.20 33.98 31.96
N VAL A 454 1.22 34.88 32.93
CA VAL A 454 0.69 36.25 32.80
C VAL A 454 1.24 36.99 31.56
N PRO A 455 2.56 37.11 31.34
CA PRO A 455 3.08 37.80 30.16
C PRO A 455 2.71 37.13 28.83
N VAL A 456 2.69 35.79 28.78
CA VAL A 456 2.39 35.03 27.56
C VAL A 456 0.91 35.14 27.20
N LEU A 457 0.02 34.97 28.17
CA LEU A 457 -1.42 35.10 27.98
C LEU A 457 -1.84 36.54 27.61
N HIS A 458 -1.18 37.56 28.18
CA HIS A 458 -1.33 38.93 27.72
C HIS A 458 -0.97 39.06 26.23
N GLN A 459 0.21 38.56 25.83
CA GLN A 459 0.66 38.66 24.44
C GLN A 459 -0.31 37.96 23.48
N TYR A 460 -0.82 36.79 23.84
CA TYR A 460 -1.78 36.05 23.03
C TYR A 460 -3.12 36.77 22.90
N ALA A 461 -3.66 37.30 24.00
CA ALA A 461 -4.89 38.09 23.98
C ALA A 461 -4.74 39.35 23.09
N GLU A 462 -3.68 40.13 23.28
CA GLU A 462 -3.42 41.37 22.53
C GLU A 462 -3.21 41.13 21.03
N LYS A 463 -2.48 40.06 20.67
CA LYS A 463 -2.30 39.68 19.27
C LYS A 463 -3.65 39.40 18.60
N ARG A 464 -4.50 38.60 19.24
CA ARG A 464 -5.82 38.24 18.71
C ARG A 464 -6.77 39.42 18.59
N ILE A 465 -6.67 40.38 19.51
CA ILE A 465 -7.41 41.63 19.42
C ILE A 465 -6.96 42.44 18.18
N THR A 466 -5.67 42.37 17.84
CA THR A 466 -5.10 43.14 16.71
C THR A 466 -5.49 42.59 15.33
N GLU A 467 -5.81 41.30 15.22
CA GLU A 467 -6.20 40.63 13.95
C GLU A 467 -7.59 41.05 13.40
N GLN A 468 -8.35 41.84 14.16
CA GLN A 468 -9.57 42.54 13.72
C GLN A 468 -10.63 41.71 12.99
N ASN A 469 -10.77 40.43 13.35
CA ASN A 469 -11.83 39.58 12.84
C ASN A 469 -12.57 38.88 13.99
N ARG A 470 -13.82 38.50 13.75
CA ARG A 470 -14.72 37.97 14.79
C ARG A 470 -14.22 36.66 15.41
N LYS A 471 -13.59 35.78 14.62
CA LYS A 471 -13.01 34.52 15.12
C LYS A 471 -11.83 34.78 16.05
N SER A 472 -10.97 35.75 15.72
CA SER A 472 -9.87 36.16 16.58
C SER A 472 -10.34 36.80 17.88
N TYR A 473 -11.43 37.58 17.88
CA TYR A 473 -12.00 38.11 19.12
C TYR A 473 -12.53 37.03 20.07
N GLN A 474 -13.14 35.96 19.55
CA GLN A 474 -13.55 34.82 20.37
C GLN A 474 -12.34 34.18 21.06
N ARG A 475 -11.25 33.94 20.31
CA ARG A 475 -10.00 33.42 20.86
C ARG A 475 -9.33 34.37 21.85
N ALA A 476 -9.37 35.69 21.59
CA ALA A 476 -8.88 36.68 22.55
C ALA A 476 -9.58 36.56 23.90
N VAL A 477 -10.90 36.36 23.88
CA VAL A 477 -11.72 36.24 25.08
C VAL A 477 -11.46 34.92 25.83
N GLU A 478 -11.13 33.83 25.13
CA GLU A 478 -10.62 32.60 25.75
C GLU A 478 -9.34 32.87 26.54
N TRP A 479 -8.34 33.53 25.91
CA TRP A 479 -7.09 33.90 26.59
C TRP A 479 -7.31 34.85 27.76
N LEU A 480 -8.21 35.83 27.63
CA LEU A 480 -8.59 36.73 28.73
C LEU A 480 -9.26 35.99 29.89
N SER A 481 -10.08 34.97 29.60
CA SER A 481 -10.72 34.15 30.63
C SER A 481 -9.71 33.30 31.38
N GLU A 482 -8.74 32.73 30.66
CA GLU A 482 -7.65 31.99 31.26
C GLU A 482 -6.75 32.91 32.11
N LEU A 483 -6.41 34.08 31.59
CA LEU A 483 -5.65 35.11 32.29
C LEU A 483 -6.35 35.55 33.58
N LYS A 484 -7.66 35.79 33.55
CA LYS A 484 -8.48 36.07 34.75
C LYS A 484 -8.30 34.98 35.81
N SER A 485 -8.33 33.71 35.38
CA SER A 485 -8.16 32.59 36.31
C SER A 485 -6.76 32.56 36.95
N VAL A 486 -5.71 32.89 36.18
CA VAL A 486 -4.32 33.01 36.67
C VAL A 486 -4.20 34.16 37.68
N TYR A 487 -4.74 35.34 37.38
CA TYR A 487 -4.77 36.47 38.31
C TYR A 487 -5.50 36.15 39.62
N HIS A 488 -6.60 35.41 39.55
CA HIS A 488 -7.31 34.96 40.75
C HIS A 488 -6.48 33.97 41.58
N LEU A 489 -5.77 33.03 40.96
CA LEU A 489 -4.85 32.12 41.67
C LEU A 489 -3.73 32.88 42.39
N LEU A 490 -3.24 33.97 41.78
CA LEU A 490 -2.22 34.84 42.38
C LEU A 490 -2.78 35.84 43.42
N ASN A 491 -4.08 35.86 43.67
CA ASN A 491 -4.78 36.86 44.49
C ASN A 491 -4.64 38.32 44.00
N LEU A 492 -4.40 38.52 42.71
CA LEU A 492 -4.17 39.82 42.07
C LEU A 492 -5.45 40.35 41.37
N THR A 493 -6.59 40.27 42.06
CA THR A 493 -7.90 40.58 41.45
C THR A 493 -8.03 42.06 41.04
N GLU A 494 -7.46 42.99 41.81
CA GLU A 494 -7.48 44.43 41.47
C GLU A 494 -6.66 44.73 40.21
N GLU A 495 -5.53 44.05 40.02
CA GLU A 495 -4.69 44.19 38.83
C GLU A 495 -5.41 43.67 37.58
N TRP A 496 -6.11 42.53 37.70
CA TRP A 496 -6.97 42.01 36.64
C TRP A 496 -8.06 43.03 36.24
N ILE A 497 -8.76 43.63 37.20
CA ILE A 497 -9.80 44.63 36.92
C ILE A 497 -9.22 45.85 36.20
N SER A 498 -8.03 46.29 36.63
CA SER A 498 -7.31 47.40 36.00
C SER A 498 -6.91 47.07 34.56
N TYR A 499 -6.34 45.88 34.33
CA TYR A 499 -5.95 45.40 33.00
C TYR A 499 -7.15 45.31 32.06
N LEU A 500 -8.24 44.63 32.48
CA LEU A 500 -9.43 44.47 31.64
C LEU A 500 -10.06 45.82 31.30
N ARG A 501 -10.10 46.77 32.25
CA ARG A 501 -10.58 48.14 31.98
C ARG A 501 -9.74 48.79 30.89
N LYS A 502 -8.41 48.69 30.97
CA LYS A 502 -7.50 49.21 29.95
C LYS A 502 -7.76 48.59 28.58
N VAL A 503 -7.93 47.27 28.49
CA VAL A 503 -8.28 46.59 27.23
C VAL A 503 -9.59 47.13 26.66
N ARG A 504 -10.63 47.29 27.48
CA ARG A 504 -11.93 47.83 27.03
C ARG A 504 -11.84 49.28 26.54
N GLU A 505 -11.08 50.12 27.24
CA GLU A 505 -10.88 51.53 26.88
C GLU A 505 -10.08 51.66 25.57
N SER A 506 -8.96 50.95 25.47
CA SER A 506 -8.07 50.94 24.30
C SER A 506 -8.75 50.41 23.04
N HIS A 507 -9.70 49.48 23.19
CA HIS A 507 -10.43 48.85 22.07
C HIS A 507 -11.93 49.19 22.05
N SER A 508 -12.32 50.34 22.60
CA SER A 508 -13.70 50.82 22.66
C SER A 508 -14.38 50.97 21.29
N ARG A 509 -13.58 51.15 20.22
CA ARG A 509 -14.04 51.28 18.83
C ARG A 509 -14.22 49.94 18.10
N LEU A 510 -14.10 48.81 18.79
CA LEU A 510 -14.28 47.46 18.23
C LEU A 510 -15.54 46.80 18.83
N PRO A 511 -16.75 47.09 18.32
CA PRO A 511 -18.01 46.59 18.91
C PRO A 511 -18.07 45.06 19.01
N ALA A 512 -17.59 44.36 17.99
CA ALA A 512 -17.59 42.91 17.98
C ALA A 512 -16.73 42.30 19.11
N LEU A 513 -15.60 42.92 19.46
CA LEU A 513 -14.80 42.48 20.61
C LEU A 513 -15.52 42.74 21.93
N GLN A 514 -16.15 43.90 22.08
CA GLN A 514 -16.91 44.24 23.29
C GLN A 514 -18.07 43.26 23.52
N ASP A 515 -18.78 42.88 22.45
CA ASP A 515 -19.84 41.89 22.49
C ASP A 515 -19.33 40.52 22.97
N GLU A 516 -18.18 40.06 22.46
CA GLU A 516 -17.59 38.78 22.90
C GLU A 516 -17.10 38.84 24.36
N ILE A 517 -16.51 39.95 24.82
CA ILE A 517 -16.12 40.17 26.23
C ILE A 517 -17.36 40.08 27.15
N VAL A 518 -18.46 40.74 26.77
CA VAL A 518 -19.72 40.71 27.54
C VAL A 518 -20.29 39.30 27.59
N LYS A 519 -20.31 38.57 26.46
CA LYS A 519 -20.79 37.18 26.39
C LYS A 519 -20.02 36.25 27.32
N ALA A 520 -18.70 36.42 27.42
CA ALA A 520 -17.84 35.63 28.30
C ALA A 520 -17.87 36.07 29.78
N LYS A 521 -18.69 37.07 30.13
CA LYS A 521 -18.83 37.59 31.51
C LYS A 521 -17.51 38.10 32.09
N LEU A 522 -16.74 38.82 31.26
CA LEU A 522 -15.51 39.49 31.65
C LEU A 522 -15.73 40.96 32.03
#